data_AF-A0A2E6KWH4-F1
#
_entry.id   AF-A0A2E6KWH4-F1
#
_cell.length_a   1.000
_cell.length_b   1.000
_cell.length_c   1.000
_cell.angle_alpha   90.00
_cell.angle_beta   90.00
_cell.angle_gamma   90.00
#
_symmetry.space_group_name_H-M   'P 1'
#
loop_
_entity.id
_entity.type
_entity.pdbx_description
1 polymer ?
#
loop_
_entity_poly.entity_id
_entity_poly.type
_entity_poly.pdbx_seq_one_letter_code
_entity_poly.pdbx_strand_id
1 'polypeptide(L)'
;MTPEDLLRVEPEVLAKLILHKREKIALSLPDTIEAIAEQKHMAEKLARQSRSKKDDLEPKVNNLLKERLTIVKELTGKLPSDHPSIDTTSPDVDIIQQLLTNKTTSQEFAEQLSTIIQTYQQQGGDIEGLVHYKSSVKANNALAELTNDFELAKNQWNDNEVNRRKLESKFTKMSSNLKDSDTSIQYWQQKLSTNLDDLLIDAKRVAAGGLSSRQILRNNKHNKPKRGR
;
A
#
# COMPACT_ATOMS: atom_id res chain seq x y z
N MET A 1 -28.77 20.15 23.13
CA MET A 1 -29.61 20.98 22.25
C MET A 1 -30.45 20.03 21.41
N THR A 2 -31.75 20.04 21.60
CA THR A 2 -32.65 19.20 20.80
C THR A 2 -32.84 19.84 19.41
N PRO A 3 -33.23 19.07 18.38
CA PRO A 3 -33.49 19.63 17.05
C PRO A 3 -34.55 20.74 17.03
N GLU A 4 -35.55 20.68 17.92
CA GLU A 4 -36.56 21.74 18.06
C GLU A 4 -35.99 23.04 18.65
N ASP A 5 -35.01 22.93 19.55
CA ASP A 5 -34.35 24.11 20.13
C ASP A 5 -33.58 24.91 19.08
N LEU A 6 -33.03 24.25 18.06
CA LEU A 6 -32.30 24.90 16.95
C LEU A 6 -33.24 25.69 16.03
N LEU A 7 -34.50 25.29 15.90
CA LEU A 7 -35.50 25.96 15.07
C LEU A 7 -36.08 27.22 15.73
N ARG A 8 -35.90 27.38 17.05
CA ARG A 8 -36.33 28.55 17.82
C ARG A 8 -35.29 29.67 17.88
N VAL A 9 -34.05 29.37 17.47
CA VAL A 9 -32.93 30.34 17.48
C VAL A 9 -32.98 31.20 16.21
N GLU A 10 -32.73 32.50 16.36
CA GLU A 10 -32.65 33.40 15.22
C GLU A 10 -31.54 32.98 14.23
N PRO A 11 -31.79 33.02 12.92
CA PRO A 11 -30.83 32.61 11.90
C PRO A 11 -29.47 33.32 11.99
N GLU A 12 -29.46 34.58 12.43
CA GLU A 12 -28.22 35.34 12.65
C GLU A 12 -27.37 34.78 13.78
N VAL A 13 -28.01 34.39 14.90
CA VAL A 13 -27.32 33.79 16.05
C VAL A 13 -26.72 32.46 15.64
N LEU A 14 -27.43 31.65 14.86
CA LEU A 14 -26.91 30.41 14.30
C LEU A 14 -25.70 30.65 13.40
N ALA A 15 -25.76 31.64 12.50
CA ALA A 15 -24.65 32.00 11.62
C ALA A 15 -23.42 32.47 12.40
N LYS A 16 -23.60 33.31 13.43
CA LYS A 16 -22.52 33.75 14.34
C LYS A 16 -21.91 32.58 15.12
N LEU A 17 -22.73 31.61 15.58
CA LEU A 17 -22.24 30.40 16.23
C LEU A 17 -21.42 29.51 15.30
N ILE A 18 -21.86 29.34 14.04
CA ILE A 18 -21.12 28.60 13.02
C ILE A 18 -19.78 29.29 12.75
N LEU A 19 -19.79 30.62 12.59
CA LEU A 19 -18.60 31.43 12.37
C LEU A 19 -17.60 31.25 13.52
N HIS A 20 -18.02 31.48 14.76
CA HIS A 20 -17.17 31.32 15.94
C HIS A 20 -16.57 29.91 16.06
N LYS A 21 -17.35 28.87 15.76
CA LYS A 21 -16.85 27.50 15.74
C LYS A 21 -15.76 27.30 14.67
N ARG A 22 -15.95 27.88 13.48
CA ARG A 22 -14.99 27.78 12.37
C ARG A 22 -13.72 28.59 12.64
N GLU A 23 -13.84 29.78 13.20
CA GLU A 23 -12.72 30.61 13.62
C GLU A 23 -11.88 29.90 14.69
N LYS A 24 -12.52 29.29 15.70
CA LYS A 24 -11.82 28.49 16.70
C LYS A 24 -11.04 27.32 16.07
N ILE A 25 -11.65 26.64 15.09
CA ILE A 25 -10.99 25.55 14.35
C ILE A 25 -9.80 26.10 13.55
N ALA A 26 -9.98 27.20 12.82
CA ALA A 26 -8.95 27.83 12.00
C ALA A 26 -7.77 28.35 12.84
N LEU A 27 -8.01 28.77 14.09
CA LEU A 27 -6.96 29.17 15.02
C LEU A 27 -6.14 27.97 15.54
N SER A 28 -6.80 26.84 15.85
CA SER A 28 -6.12 25.68 16.45
C SER A 28 -5.47 24.72 15.45
N LEU A 29 -5.96 24.68 14.21
CA LEU A 29 -5.49 23.71 13.22
C LEU A 29 -4.05 23.93 12.73
N PRO A 30 -3.56 25.17 12.50
CA PRO A 30 -2.21 25.42 11.97
C PRO A 30 -1.11 24.74 12.79
N ASP A 31 -1.11 24.89 14.12
CA ASP A 31 -0.12 24.27 15.01
C ASP A 31 -0.13 22.74 14.88
N THR A 32 -1.33 22.15 14.77
CA THR A 32 -1.45 20.70 14.59
C THR A 32 -1.00 20.24 13.20
N ILE A 33 -1.20 21.07 12.17
CA ILE A 33 -0.77 20.79 10.80
C ILE A 33 0.76 20.83 10.73
N GLU A 34 1.40 21.80 11.39
CA GLU A 34 2.85 21.91 11.47
C GLU A 34 3.47 20.68 12.17
N ALA A 35 2.94 20.30 13.34
CA ALA A 35 3.40 19.10 14.05
C ALA A 35 3.23 17.83 13.19
N ILE A 36 2.12 17.71 12.44
CA ILE A 36 1.91 16.58 11.52
C ILE A 36 2.85 16.66 10.31
N ALA A 37 3.18 17.86 9.83
CA ALA A 37 4.11 18.06 8.72
C ALA A 37 5.52 17.60 9.09
N GLU A 38 5.98 17.94 10.31
CA GLU A 38 7.25 17.44 10.85
C GLU A 38 7.25 15.92 10.98
N GLN A 39 6.20 15.35 11.56
CA GLN A 39 6.03 13.89 11.67
C GLN A 39 6.04 13.21 10.30
N LYS A 40 5.34 13.78 9.32
CA LYS A 40 5.30 13.30 7.94
C LYS A 40 6.70 13.32 7.32
N HIS A 41 7.45 14.41 7.49
CA HIS A 41 8.81 14.54 6.97
C HIS A 41 9.75 13.49 7.58
N MET A 42 9.65 13.27 8.91
CA MET A 42 10.40 12.21 9.58
C MET A 42 10.03 10.82 9.07
N ALA A 43 8.73 10.54 8.92
CA ALA A 43 8.24 9.26 8.41
C ALA A 43 8.67 9.01 6.95
N GLU A 44 8.72 10.05 6.13
CA GLU A 44 9.25 9.97 4.76
C GLU A 44 10.74 9.62 4.76
N LYS A 45 11.54 10.25 5.62
CA LYS A 45 12.96 9.92 5.77
C LYS A 45 13.16 8.46 6.18
N LEU A 46 12.40 7.98 7.17
CA LEU A 46 12.45 6.59 7.61
C LEU A 46 12.03 5.61 6.51
N ALA A 47 10.93 5.89 5.80
CA ALA A 47 10.46 5.06 4.70
C ALA A 47 11.49 4.96 3.56
N ARG A 48 12.15 6.08 3.21
CA ARG A 48 13.25 6.11 2.23
C ARG A 48 14.45 5.28 2.68
N GLN A 49 14.85 5.41 3.95
CA GLN A 49 15.96 4.64 4.51
C GLN A 49 15.66 3.14 4.52
N SER A 50 14.49 2.72 4.99
CA SER A 50 14.09 1.30 4.98
C SER A 50 13.94 0.76 3.56
N ARG A 51 13.46 1.59 2.63
CA ARG A 51 13.38 1.21 1.21
C ARG A 51 14.78 0.95 0.65
N SER A 52 15.74 1.84 0.88
CA SER A 52 17.12 1.64 0.43
C SER A 52 17.69 0.33 0.95
N LYS A 53 17.55 0.05 2.26
CA LYS A 53 18.01 -1.21 2.85
C LYS A 53 17.39 -2.44 2.19
N LYS A 54 16.08 -2.39 1.90
CA LYS A 54 15.37 -3.47 1.20
C LYS A 54 15.85 -3.61 -0.25
N ASP A 55 15.99 -2.49 -0.97
CA ASP A 55 16.45 -2.44 -2.36
C ASP A 55 17.94 -2.87 -2.49
N ASP A 56 18.76 -2.73 -1.45
CA ASP A 56 20.16 -3.21 -1.41
C ASP A 56 20.26 -4.75 -1.25
N LEU A 57 19.28 -5.35 -0.56
CA LEU A 57 19.23 -6.78 -0.26
C LEU A 57 18.46 -7.58 -1.33
N GLU A 58 17.40 -7.00 -1.89
CA GLU A 58 16.56 -7.62 -2.92
C GLU A 58 17.33 -8.20 -4.12
N PRO A 59 18.27 -7.48 -4.77
CA PRO A 59 19.03 -8.04 -5.88
C PRO A 59 19.93 -9.20 -5.44
N LYS A 60 20.49 -9.16 -4.22
CA LYS A 60 21.33 -10.23 -3.68
C LYS A 60 20.51 -11.50 -3.48
N VAL A 61 19.35 -11.39 -2.82
CA VAL A 61 18.42 -12.51 -2.63
C VAL A 61 17.96 -13.07 -3.98
N ASN A 62 17.59 -12.21 -4.93
CA ASN A 62 17.15 -12.64 -6.25
C ASN A 62 18.25 -13.34 -7.05
N ASN A 63 19.50 -12.91 -6.93
CA ASN A 63 20.63 -13.57 -7.59
C ASN A 63 20.90 -14.93 -6.96
N LEU A 64 20.92 -15.02 -5.63
CA LEU A 64 21.08 -16.29 -4.91
C LEU A 64 19.96 -17.28 -5.25
N LEU A 65 18.70 -16.82 -5.37
CA LEU A 65 17.59 -17.66 -5.82
C LEU A 65 17.82 -18.20 -7.24
N LYS A 66 18.32 -17.37 -8.16
CA LYS A 66 18.62 -17.81 -9.54
C LYS A 66 19.74 -18.84 -9.56
N GLU A 67 20.83 -18.60 -8.83
CA GLU A 67 21.98 -19.52 -8.71
C GLU A 67 21.57 -20.84 -8.06
N ARG A 68 20.73 -20.80 -7.03
CA ARG A 68 20.17 -22.00 -6.42
C ARG A 68 19.34 -22.83 -7.41
N LEU A 69 18.64 -22.19 -8.34
CA LEU A 69 17.80 -22.88 -9.31
C LEU A 69 18.57 -23.44 -10.52
N THR A 70 19.86 -23.11 -10.71
CA THR A 70 20.62 -23.62 -11.87
C THR A 70 20.83 -25.13 -11.79
N ILE A 71 21.03 -25.68 -10.59
CA ILE A 71 21.21 -27.14 -10.42
C ILE A 71 19.94 -27.91 -10.77
N VAL A 72 18.78 -27.36 -10.44
CA VAL A 72 17.48 -27.98 -10.72
C VAL A 72 17.28 -28.07 -12.24
N LYS A 73 17.68 -27.01 -12.98
CA LYS A 73 17.65 -27.01 -14.46
C LYS A 73 18.64 -28.01 -15.06
N GLU A 74 19.85 -28.11 -14.50
CA GLU A 74 20.86 -29.08 -14.94
C GLU A 74 20.37 -30.52 -14.72
N LEU A 75 19.80 -30.80 -13.55
CA LEU A 75 19.18 -32.10 -13.22
C LEU A 75 17.99 -32.42 -14.13
N THR A 76 17.12 -31.45 -14.41
CA THR A 76 15.99 -31.64 -15.35
C THR A 76 16.46 -32.04 -16.75
N GLY A 77 17.62 -31.55 -17.20
CA GLY A 77 18.19 -31.91 -18.51
C GLY A 77 18.95 -33.25 -18.53
N LYS A 78 19.28 -33.80 -17.34
CA LYS A 78 20.10 -35.01 -17.19
C LYS A 78 19.31 -36.24 -16.73
N LEU A 79 18.19 -36.06 -16.02
CA LEU A 79 17.21 -37.11 -15.80
C LEU A 79 16.41 -37.34 -17.10
N PRO A 80 16.51 -38.50 -17.77
CA PRO A 80 15.77 -38.78 -18.99
C PRO A 80 14.26 -38.90 -18.71
N SER A 81 13.41 -38.37 -19.59
CA SER A 81 11.97 -38.64 -19.64
C SER A 81 11.62 -40.02 -20.24
N ASP A 82 12.62 -40.80 -20.65
CA ASP A 82 12.39 -41.93 -21.56
C ASP A 82 12.62 -43.28 -20.86
N HIS A 83 11.64 -43.67 -20.05
CA HIS A 83 11.26 -45.08 -19.96
C HIS A 83 9.77 -45.21 -20.29
N PRO A 84 9.40 -45.74 -21.48
CA PRO A 84 8.02 -46.04 -21.81
C PRO A 84 7.66 -47.38 -21.17
N SER A 85 7.39 -47.39 -19.87
CA SER A 85 6.67 -48.49 -19.24
C SER A 85 6.06 -48.09 -17.90
N ILE A 86 4.74 -47.89 -17.96
CA ILE A 86 3.73 -48.21 -16.92
C ILE A 86 3.69 -47.25 -15.72
N ASP A 87 2.59 -46.47 -15.67
CA ASP A 87 1.92 -45.95 -14.48
C ASP A 87 2.80 -45.65 -13.27
N THR A 88 3.39 -44.45 -13.22
CA THR A 88 3.63 -43.71 -11.98
C THR A 88 4.09 -42.30 -12.37
N THR A 89 3.38 -41.28 -11.89
CA THR A 89 3.95 -39.94 -11.72
C THR A 89 5.22 -40.11 -10.89
N SER A 90 6.39 -40.07 -11.54
CA SER A 90 7.66 -40.28 -10.84
C SER A 90 7.83 -39.17 -9.79
N PRO A 91 8.06 -39.50 -8.50
CA PRO A 91 8.15 -38.52 -7.42
C PRO A 91 9.20 -37.44 -7.69
N ASP A 92 10.22 -37.77 -8.48
CA ASP A 92 11.30 -36.86 -8.87
C ASP A 92 10.81 -35.69 -9.73
N VAL A 93 9.80 -35.89 -10.59
CA VAL A 93 9.23 -34.82 -11.44
C VAL A 93 8.44 -33.82 -10.60
N ASP A 94 7.66 -34.31 -9.65
CA ASP A 94 6.88 -33.47 -8.73
C ASP A 94 7.81 -32.68 -7.78
N ILE A 95 8.89 -33.29 -7.29
CA ILE A 95 9.90 -32.61 -6.45
C ILE A 95 10.64 -31.54 -7.28
N ILE A 96 11.02 -31.83 -8.52
CA ILE A 96 11.63 -30.85 -9.43
C ILE A 96 10.69 -29.66 -9.69
N GLN A 97 9.39 -29.92 -9.92
CA GLN A 97 8.40 -28.86 -10.07
C GLN A 97 8.24 -28.02 -8.81
N GLN A 98 8.26 -28.63 -7.62
CA GLN A 98 8.22 -27.94 -6.34
C GLN A 98 9.47 -27.06 -6.13
N LEU A 99 10.66 -27.57 -6.45
CA LEU A 99 11.93 -26.84 -6.35
C LEU A 99 12.01 -25.63 -7.30
N LEU A 100 11.32 -25.69 -8.45
CA LEU A 100 11.20 -24.57 -9.38
C LEU A 100 10.26 -23.47 -8.86
N THR A 101 9.45 -23.75 -7.84
CA THR A 101 8.62 -22.71 -7.22
C THR A 101 9.42 -21.88 -6.22
N ASN A 102 9.21 -20.55 -6.22
CA ASN A 102 9.95 -19.61 -5.35
C ASN A 102 9.58 -19.70 -3.85
N LYS A 103 8.80 -20.71 -3.44
CA LYS A 103 8.26 -20.83 -2.07
C LYS A 103 9.06 -21.75 -1.16
N THR A 104 10.00 -22.52 -1.71
CA THR A 104 10.78 -23.50 -0.96
C THR A 104 11.78 -22.82 -0.04
N THR A 105 11.67 -23.10 1.26
CA THR A 105 12.61 -22.62 2.27
C THR A 105 14.02 -23.20 2.02
N SER A 106 15.04 -22.59 2.61
CA SER A 106 16.42 -23.09 2.43
C SER A 106 16.63 -24.51 2.95
N GLN A 107 15.88 -24.92 3.99
CA GLN A 107 15.94 -26.26 4.57
C GLN A 107 15.24 -27.28 3.67
N GLU A 108 13.99 -27.01 3.27
CA GLU A 108 13.24 -27.87 2.35
C GLU A 108 14.00 -28.05 1.02
N PHE A 109 14.63 -26.99 0.51
CA PHE A 109 15.44 -27.08 -0.71
C PHE A 109 16.61 -28.05 -0.55
N ALA A 110 17.32 -28.02 0.59
CA ALA A 110 18.44 -28.91 0.84
C ALA A 110 18.01 -30.38 0.96
N GLU A 111 16.89 -30.63 1.65
CA GLU A 111 16.30 -31.97 1.78
C GLU A 111 15.87 -32.52 0.42
N GLN A 112 15.09 -31.75 -0.34
CA GLN A 112 14.61 -32.14 -1.66
C GLN A 112 15.75 -32.35 -2.67
N LEU A 113 16.78 -31.49 -2.64
CA LEU A 113 17.96 -31.65 -3.48
C LEU A 113 18.74 -32.93 -3.13
N SER A 114 18.84 -33.27 -1.84
CA SER A 114 19.51 -34.51 -1.41
C SER A 114 18.80 -35.76 -1.92
N THR A 115 17.47 -35.77 -1.92
CA THR A 115 16.66 -36.87 -2.46
C THR A 115 16.89 -37.05 -3.95
N ILE A 116 16.84 -35.97 -4.74
CA ILE A 116 17.06 -36.04 -6.20
C ILE A 116 18.49 -36.48 -6.53
N ILE A 117 19.48 -36.03 -5.76
CA ILE A 117 20.86 -36.45 -5.98
C ILE A 117 21.03 -37.94 -5.66
N GLN A 118 20.38 -38.44 -4.61
CA GLN A 118 20.40 -39.85 -4.28
C GLN A 118 19.78 -40.70 -5.41
N THR A 119 18.67 -40.25 -6.03
CA THR A 119 18.10 -40.96 -7.18
C THR A 119 19.00 -40.87 -8.42
N TYR A 120 19.61 -39.71 -8.68
CA TYR A 120 20.57 -39.54 -9.76
C TYR A 120 21.80 -40.46 -9.63
N GLN A 121 22.33 -40.61 -8.41
CA GLN A 121 23.44 -41.54 -8.14
C GLN A 121 23.04 -43.01 -8.31
N GLN A 122 21.82 -43.39 -7.90
CA GLN A 122 21.30 -44.74 -8.13
C GLN A 122 21.16 -45.07 -9.62
N GLN A 123 20.92 -44.07 -10.46
CA GLN A 123 20.88 -44.19 -11.91
C GLN A 123 22.29 -44.19 -12.57
N GLY A 124 23.36 -44.24 -11.78
CA GLY A 124 24.75 -44.26 -12.26
C GLY A 124 25.31 -42.88 -12.61
N GLY A 125 24.64 -41.80 -12.20
CA GLY A 125 25.09 -40.44 -12.36
C GLY A 125 26.19 -40.06 -11.37
N ASP A 126 27.20 -39.30 -11.84
CA ASP A 126 28.30 -38.82 -11.01
C ASP A 126 28.07 -37.36 -10.57
N ILE A 127 28.22 -37.09 -9.26
CA ILE A 127 28.09 -35.75 -8.68
C ILE A 127 29.17 -34.81 -9.22
N GLU A 128 30.39 -35.31 -9.50
CA GLU A 128 31.45 -34.46 -10.06
C GLU A 128 31.11 -33.97 -11.47
N GLY A 129 30.22 -34.66 -12.17
CA GLY A 129 29.65 -34.25 -13.45
C GLY A 129 28.63 -33.11 -13.37
N LEU A 130 28.13 -32.77 -12.16
CA LEU A 130 27.19 -31.66 -11.95
C LEU A 130 27.96 -30.37 -11.66
N VAL A 131 28.15 -29.57 -12.70
CA VAL A 131 28.96 -28.36 -12.65
C VAL A 131 28.40 -27.35 -11.65
N HIS A 132 27.07 -27.25 -11.53
CA HIS A 132 26.43 -26.24 -10.68
C HIS A 132 26.10 -26.71 -9.26
N TYR A 133 26.40 -27.96 -8.89
CA TYR A 133 26.02 -28.50 -7.58
C TYR A 133 26.63 -27.70 -6.42
N LYS A 134 27.95 -27.55 -6.41
CA LYS A 134 28.69 -26.81 -5.36
C LYS A 134 28.25 -25.34 -5.28
N SER A 135 28.01 -24.71 -6.43
CA SER A 135 27.55 -23.32 -6.51
C SER A 135 26.14 -23.17 -5.93
N SER A 136 25.23 -24.08 -6.27
CA SER A 136 23.84 -24.06 -5.79
C SER A 136 23.74 -24.29 -4.28
N VAL A 137 24.50 -25.24 -3.74
CA VAL A 137 24.54 -25.48 -2.28
C VAL A 137 25.09 -24.25 -1.55
N LYS A 138 26.16 -23.64 -2.06
CA LYS A 138 26.71 -22.40 -1.51
C LYS A 138 25.69 -21.24 -1.58
N ALA A 139 24.97 -21.11 -2.69
CA ALA A 139 23.94 -20.09 -2.86
C ALA A 139 22.77 -20.30 -1.88
N ASN A 140 22.35 -21.55 -1.65
CA ASN A 140 21.30 -21.87 -0.69
C ASN A 140 21.71 -21.55 0.76
N ASN A 141 22.96 -21.83 1.13
CA ASN A 141 23.49 -21.50 2.45
C ASN A 141 23.57 -19.98 2.65
N ALA A 142 24.09 -19.23 1.68
CA ALA A 142 24.13 -17.77 1.72
C ALA A 142 22.71 -17.16 1.76
N LEU A 143 21.75 -17.79 1.09
CA LEU A 143 20.34 -17.38 1.13
C LEU A 143 19.75 -17.60 2.54
N ALA A 144 20.07 -18.71 3.20
CA ALA A 144 19.62 -18.97 4.57
C ALA A 144 20.08 -17.88 5.56
N GLU A 145 21.30 -17.37 5.40
CA GLU A 145 21.82 -16.26 6.22
C GLU A 145 21.10 -14.94 5.92
N LEU A 146 20.84 -14.64 4.64
CA LEU A 146 20.32 -13.34 4.20
C LEU A 146 18.79 -13.22 4.28
N THR A 147 18.05 -14.34 4.27
CA THR A 147 16.58 -14.32 4.21
C THR A 147 15.97 -13.61 5.40
N ASN A 148 16.46 -13.84 6.62
CA ASN A 148 15.93 -13.18 7.81
C ASN A 148 16.13 -11.65 7.75
N ASP A 149 17.34 -11.21 7.38
CA ASP A 149 17.65 -9.79 7.24
C ASP A 149 16.80 -9.11 6.16
N PHE A 150 16.57 -9.81 5.04
CA PHE A 150 15.71 -9.32 3.97
C PHE A 150 14.23 -9.23 4.40
N GLU A 151 13.72 -10.24 5.10
CA GLU A 151 12.36 -10.24 5.63
C GLU A 151 12.15 -9.13 6.66
N LEU A 152 13.12 -8.93 7.57
CA LEU A 152 13.11 -7.82 8.52
C LEU A 152 13.12 -6.48 7.80
N ALA A 153 14.01 -6.28 6.82
CA ALA A 153 14.07 -5.05 6.04
C ALA A 153 12.77 -4.78 5.25
N LYS A 154 12.16 -5.83 4.70
CA LYS A 154 10.89 -5.76 3.98
C LYS A 154 9.73 -5.38 4.91
N ASN A 155 9.65 -6.00 6.08
CA ASN A 155 8.62 -5.70 7.08
C ASN A 155 8.76 -4.27 7.61
N GLN A 156 9.98 -3.85 7.95
CA GLN A 156 10.28 -2.47 8.36
C GLN A 156 9.89 -1.45 7.28
N TRP A 157 10.17 -1.74 6.01
CA TRP A 157 9.74 -0.87 4.92
C TRP A 157 8.22 -0.78 4.81
N ASN A 158 7.51 -1.91 4.90
CA ASN A 158 6.05 -1.92 4.87
C ASN A 158 5.46 -1.08 6.02
N ASP A 159 5.95 -1.26 7.24
CA ASP A 159 5.48 -0.52 8.42
C ASP A 159 5.72 0.99 8.28
N ASN A 160 6.93 1.38 7.87
CA ASN A 160 7.28 2.78 7.64
C ASN A 160 6.45 3.41 6.52
N GLU A 161 6.22 2.67 5.43
CA GLU A 161 5.42 3.15 4.30
C GLU A 161 3.93 3.28 4.68
N VAL A 162 3.39 2.36 5.47
CA VAL A 162 2.04 2.47 6.04
C VAL A 162 1.93 3.70 6.94
N ASN A 163 2.90 3.91 7.82
CA ASN A 163 2.91 5.09 8.70
C ASN A 163 2.99 6.40 7.90
N ARG A 164 3.87 6.47 6.89
CA ARG A 164 3.99 7.62 5.98
C ARG A 164 2.67 7.93 5.28
N ARG A 165 1.96 6.91 4.77
CA ARG A 165 0.64 7.09 4.13
C ARG A 165 -0.43 7.58 5.09
N LYS A 166 -0.43 7.07 6.33
CA LYS A 166 -1.35 7.51 7.39
C LYS A 166 -1.15 8.99 7.70
N LEU A 167 0.11 9.42 7.86
CA LEU A 167 0.45 10.81 8.11
C LEU A 167 0.13 11.72 6.92
N GLU A 168 0.38 11.27 5.69
CA GLU A 168 -0.03 12.00 4.47
C GLU A 168 -1.53 12.24 4.42
N SER A 169 -2.31 11.21 4.72
CA SER A 169 -3.77 11.26 4.71
C SER A 169 -4.29 12.20 5.81
N LYS A 170 -3.69 12.13 7.00
CA LYS A 170 -4.01 13.02 8.13
C LYS A 170 -3.69 14.48 7.79
N PHE A 171 -2.49 14.74 7.25
CA PHE A 171 -2.07 16.05 6.79
C PHE A 171 -3.04 16.62 5.76
N THR A 172 -3.31 15.86 4.69
CA THR A 172 -4.23 16.28 3.61
C THR A 172 -5.62 16.60 4.16
N LYS A 173 -6.13 15.77 5.07
CA LYS A 173 -7.44 16.00 5.70
C LYS A 173 -7.45 17.26 6.55
N MET A 174 -6.43 17.50 7.36
CA MET A 174 -6.35 18.70 8.20
C MET A 174 -6.18 19.97 7.37
N SER A 175 -5.32 19.94 6.35
CA SER A 175 -5.14 21.06 5.41
C SER A 175 -6.41 21.36 4.62
N SER A 176 -7.15 20.33 4.17
CA SER A 176 -8.46 20.52 3.55
C SER A 176 -9.47 21.10 4.53
N ASN A 177 -9.50 20.62 5.78
CA ASN A 177 -10.40 21.13 6.81
C ASN A 177 -10.12 22.60 7.16
N LEU A 178 -8.85 23.01 7.17
CA LEU A 178 -8.46 24.40 7.38
C LEU A 178 -9.00 25.27 6.24
N LYS A 179 -8.72 24.89 4.99
CA LYS A 179 -9.23 25.59 3.80
C LYS A 179 -10.77 25.65 3.77
N ASP A 180 -11.44 24.56 4.12
CA ASP A 180 -12.88 24.49 4.23
C ASP A 180 -13.42 25.40 5.36
N SER A 181 -12.63 25.57 6.42
CA SER A 181 -12.99 26.49 7.50
C SER A 181 -12.81 27.93 7.08
N ASP A 182 -11.72 28.28 6.41
CA ASP A 182 -11.48 29.64 5.88
C ASP A 182 -12.53 30.06 4.87
N THR A 183 -12.85 29.17 3.92
CA THR A 183 -13.92 29.43 2.94
C THR A 183 -15.28 29.54 3.60
N SER A 184 -15.55 28.75 4.65
CA SER A 184 -16.78 28.86 5.43
C SER A 184 -16.84 30.17 6.21
N ILE A 185 -15.72 30.63 6.80
CA ILE A 185 -15.62 31.91 7.51
C ILE A 185 -15.96 33.05 6.56
N GLN A 186 -15.30 33.11 5.40
CA GLN A 186 -15.56 34.12 4.37
C GLN A 186 -17.03 34.11 3.93
N TYR A 187 -17.59 32.93 3.67
CA TYR A 187 -18.98 32.78 3.28
C TYR A 187 -19.96 33.31 4.34
N TRP A 188 -19.78 32.95 5.61
CA TRP A 188 -20.68 33.38 6.68
C TRP A 188 -20.50 34.85 7.04
N GLN A 189 -19.28 35.38 7.01
CA GLN A 189 -19.04 36.82 7.16
C GLN A 189 -19.75 37.61 6.05
N GLN A 190 -19.62 37.17 4.80
CA GLN A 190 -20.33 37.79 3.68
C GLN A 190 -21.86 37.70 3.87
N LYS A 191 -22.39 36.53 4.23
CA LYS A 191 -23.84 36.34 4.42
C LYS A 191 -24.42 37.14 5.58
N LEU A 192 -23.66 37.30 6.66
CA LEU A 192 -24.03 38.19 7.78
C LEU A 192 -24.03 39.66 7.36
N SER A 193 -23.21 40.06 6.38
CA SER A 193 -23.16 41.44 5.88
C SER A 193 -24.24 41.80 4.86
N THR A 194 -24.79 40.82 4.13
CA THR A 194 -25.77 41.06 3.07
C THR A 194 -27.21 40.89 3.56
N ASN A 195 -27.66 39.64 3.69
CA ASN A 195 -29.00 39.20 4.09
C ASN A 195 -29.03 37.66 4.00
N LEU A 196 -29.88 37.02 4.82
CA LEU A 196 -30.10 35.57 4.88
C LEU A 196 -31.28 35.09 4.02
N ASP A 197 -31.99 35.99 3.32
CA ASP A 197 -33.17 35.66 2.51
C ASP A 197 -32.95 34.56 1.47
N ASP A 198 -31.77 34.52 0.82
CA ASP A 198 -31.42 33.46 -0.13
C ASP A 198 -31.50 32.06 0.50
N LEU A 199 -31.10 31.95 1.78
CA LEU A 199 -31.13 30.69 2.52
C LEU A 199 -32.56 30.30 2.87
N LEU A 200 -33.42 31.28 3.12
CA LEU A 200 -34.85 31.04 3.32
C LEU A 200 -35.53 30.56 2.03
N ILE A 201 -35.16 31.12 0.88
CA ILE A 201 -35.64 30.67 -0.44
C ILE A 201 -35.17 29.24 -0.70
N ASP A 202 -33.89 28.95 -0.48
CA ASP A 202 -33.33 27.60 -0.63
C ASP A 202 -34.01 26.59 0.32
N ALA A 203 -34.28 26.98 1.57
CA ALA A 203 -34.96 26.13 2.55
C ALA A 203 -36.40 25.83 2.12
N LYS A 204 -37.16 26.83 1.68
CA LYS A 204 -38.52 26.65 1.14
C LYS A 204 -38.52 25.74 -0.09
N ARG A 205 -37.54 25.91 -0.99
CA ARG A 205 -37.39 25.04 -2.19
C ARG A 205 -37.20 23.59 -1.80
N VAL A 206 -36.29 23.30 -0.86
CA VAL A 206 -36.02 21.93 -0.40
C VAL A 206 -37.23 21.35 0.34
N ALA A 207 -37.90 22.14 1.19
CA ALA A 207 -39.11 21.73 1.90
C ALA A 207 -40.27 21.38 0.93
N ALA A 208 -40.37 22.08 -0.20
CA ALA A 208 -41.31 21.77 -1.26
C ALA A 208 -40.92 20.56 -2.14
N GLY A 209 -39.85 19.83 -1.80
CA GLY A 209 -39.37 18.67 -2.56
C GLY A 209 -38.43 19.01 -3.72
N GLY A 210 -38.00 20.27 -3.84
CA GLY A 210 -37.04 20.71 -4.85
C GLY A 210 -35.59 20.26 -4.57
N LEU A 211 -34.72 20.40 -5.59
CA LEU A 211 -33.31 20.02 -5.48
C LEU A 211 -32.55 20.87 -4.44
N SER A 212 -31.62 20.25 -3.73
CA SER A 212 -30.71 20.96 -2.84
C SER A 212 -29.69 21.79 -3.62
N SER A 213 -29.17 22.87 -3.02
CA SER A 213 -28.18 23.76 -3.66
C SER A 213 -26.91 22.99 -4.06
N ARG A 214 -26.53 21.96 -3.29
CA ARG A 214 -25.43 21.04 -3.65
C ARG A 214 -25.73 20.22 -4.91
N GLN A 215 -26.95 19.72 -5.06
CA GLN A 215 -27.34 18.94 -6.23
C GLN A 215 -27.44 19.81 -7.49
N ILE A 216 -27.95 21.04 -7.35
CA ILE A 216 -27.97 22.03 -8.44
C ILE A 216 -26.56 22.33 -8.92
N LEU A 217 -25.62 22.60 -8.00
CA LEU A 217 -24.21 22.84 -8.35
C LEU A 217 -23.56 21.65 -9.06
N ARG A 218 -23.89 20.42 -8.64
CA ARG A 218 -23.37 19.20 -9.27
C ARG A 218 -23.90 19.02 -10.69
N ASN A 219 -25.20 19.22 -10.89
CA ASN A 219 -25.83 19.16 -12.22
C ASN A 219 -25.27 20.26 -13.14
N ASN A 220 -25.10 21.48 -12.63
CA ASN A 220 -24.52 22.60 -13.39
C ASN A 220 -23.05 22.36 -13.77
N LYS A 221 -22.27 21.65 -12.94
CA LYS A 221 -20.89 21.26 -13.28
C LYS A 221 -20.83 20.20 -14.39
N HIS A 222 -21.82 19.30 -14.45
CA HIS A 222 -21.94 18.30 -15.51
C HIS A 222 -22.34 18.94 -16.85
N ASN A 223 -23.14 20.01 -16.81
CA ASN A 223 -23.62 20.74 -17.99
C ASN A 223 -22.66 21.81 -18.52
N LYS A 224 -21.52 22.07 -17.87
CA LYS A 224 -20.50 22.98 -18.43
C LYS A 224 -19.76 22.24 -19.55
N PRO A 225 -19.76 22.74 -20.81
CA PRO A 225 -19.00 22.11 -21.88
C PRO A 225 -17.53 22.06 -21.47
N LYS A 226 -16.89 20.90 -21.65
CA LYS A 226 -15.43 20.77 -21.48
C LYS A 226 -14.79 21.76 -22.45
N ARG A 227 -14.27 22.88 -21.95
CA ARG A 227 -13.40 23.75 -22.75
C ARG A 227 -12.25 22.88 -23.23
N GLY A 228 -12.18 22.69 -24.55
CA GLY A 228 -11.14 21.95 -25.23
C GLY A 228 -9.76 22.48 -24.86
N ARG A 229 -8.81 21.56 -24.80
CA ARG A 229 -7.37 21.84 -24.71
C ARG A 229 -6.92 22.73 -25.86
#